data_AF-W2C2M8-F1
#
_entry.id   AF-W2C2M8-F1
#
_cell.length_a   1.000
_cell.length_b   1.000
_cell.length_c   1.000
_cell.angle_alpha   90.00
_cell.angle_beta   90.00
_cell.angle_gamma   90.00
#
_symmetry.space_group_name_H-M   'P 1'
#
loop_
_entity.id
_entity.type
_entity.pdbx_description
1 polymer ?
#
loop_
_entity_poly.entity_id
_entity_poly.type
_entity_poly.pdbx_seq_one_letter_code
_entity_poly.pdbx_strand_id
1 'polypeptide(L)'
;MYPNMTKYMPFYYDEKAFYQNDKTFMITGKNLAFLTAFFNSSLFKFCFREAFPELQGGTRELRKVFFDKISVLQVDDETNEQFVALVEDIQAAYTTQKAKAIDALLFELYGLSEEEMALIGFVEIK
;
A
#
# COMPACT_ATOMS: atom_id res chain seq x y z
N MET A 1 3.32 -7.50 -5.54
CA MET A 1 2.83 -8.83 -5.11
C MET A 1 2.02 -8.70 -3.83
N TYR A 2 0.94 -9.45 -3.67
CA TYR A 2 0.13 -9.44 -2.42
C TYR A 2 -0.65 -10.75 -2.25
N PRO A 3 -0.97 -11.18 -1.01
CA PRO A 3 -1.74 -12.41 -0.78
C PRO A 3 -3.21 -12.22 -1.14
N ASN A 4 -3.89 -13.31 -1.54
CA ASN A 4 -5.32 -13.27 -1.85
C ASN A 4 -6.20 -13.08 -0.60
N MET A 5 -5.74 -13.52 0.56
CA MET A 5 -6.42 -13.40 1.86
C MET A 5 -5.41 -13.07 2.94
N THR A 6 -5.69 -12.05 3.76
CA THR A 6 -4.77 -11.63 4.82
C THR A 6 -5.47 -10.74 5.84
N LYS A 7 -4.99 -10.79 7.09
CA LYS A 7 -5.35 -9.79 8.10
C LYS A 7 -4.60 -8.47 7.86
N TYR A 8 -3.35 -8.54 7.44
CA TYR A 8 -2.38 -7.44 7.50
C TYR A 8 -2.29 -6.58 6.25
N MET A 9 -2.83 -7.06 5.12
CA MET A 9 -2.77 -6.41 3.80
C MET A 9 -1.34 -6.01 3.37
N PRO A 10 -0.34 -6.93 3.38
CA PRO A 10 1.02 -6.58 2.96
C PRO A 10 1.13 -6.56 1.43
N PHE A 11 1.75 -5.51 0.91
CA PHE A 11 2.11 -5.41 -0.51
C PHE A 11 3.62 -5.34 -0.65
N TYR A 12 4.17 -6.20 -1.50
CA TYR A 12 5.60 -6.30 -1.76
C TYR A 12 5.93 -5.84 -3.18
N TYR A 13 6.88 -4.93 -3.30
CA TYR A 13 7.51 -4.50 -4.55
C TYR A 13 8.60 -5.50 -4.92
N ASP A 14 8.36 -6.26 -5.98
CA ASP A 14 9.24 -7.35 -6.41
C ASP A 14 10.04 -6.99 -7.66
N GLU A 15 11.33 -6.75 -7.46
CA GLU A 15 12.35 -6.59 -8.51
C GLU A 15 13.21 -7.85 -8.69
N LYS A 16 12.94 -8.92 -7.93
CA LYS A 16 13.72 -10.17 -7.92
C LYS A 16 13.07 -11.29 -8.72
N ALA A 17 11.91 -11.04 -9.32
CA ALA A 17 11.13 -12.00 -10.11
C ALA A 17 10.85 -13.30 -9.34
N PHE A 18 10.34 -13.16 -8.12
CA PHE A 18 9.98 -14.30 -7.30
C PHE A 18 8.83 -15.12 -7.93
N TYR A 19 8.93 -16.45 -7.82
CA TYR A 19 7.84 -17.32 -8.20
C TYR A 19 6.71 -17.27 -7.16
N GLN A 20 5.48 -17.14 -7.66
CA GLN A 20 4.26 -17.08 -6.87
C GLN A 20 3.51 -18.41 -6.92
N ASN A 21 2.79 -18.73 -5.83
CA ASN A 21 1.82 -19.82 -5.83
C ASN A 21 0.39 -19.28 -6.06
N ASP A 22 -0.60 -20.17 -6.05
CA ASP A 22 -2.01 -19.86 -6.28
C ASP A 22 -2.68 -19.04 -5.15
N LYS A 23 -1.94 -18.66 -4.10
CA LYS A 23 -2.41 -17.86 -2.96
C LYS A 23 -1.99 -16.40 -3.02
N THR A 24 -1.30 -15.99 -4.09
CA THR A 24 -0.84 -14.61 -4.27
C THR A 24 -1.25 -14.06 -5.62
N PHE A 25 -1.38 -12.74 -5.69
CA PHE A 25 -1.59 -11.98 -6.91
C PHE A 25 -0.37 -11.09 -7.19
N MET A 26 -0.22 -10.67 -8.45
CA MET A 26 0.70 -9.62 -8.86
C MET A 26 -0.04 -8.47 -9.53
N ILE A 27 0.51 -7.28 -9.38
CA ILE A 27 0.13 -6.08 -10.11
C ILE A 27 1.31 -5.77 -11.03
N THR A 28 1.03 -5.53 -12.30
CA THR A 28 2.03 -5.16 -13.32
C THR A 28 1.61 -3.83 -13.94
N GLY A 29 2.56 -3.07 -14.44
CA GLY A 29 2.30 -1.75 -15.00
C GLY A 29 3.47 -0.80 -14.78
N LYS A 30 3.17 0.49 -14.77
CA LYS A 30 4.11 1.57 -14.44
C LYS A 30 3.90 2.04 -13.01
N ASN A 31 4.86 2.77 -12.48
CA ASN A 31 4.78 3.46 -11.19
C ASN A 31 4.48 2.53 -10.00
N LEU A 32 5.05 1.33 -10.04
CA LEU A 32 4.77 0.26 -9.09
C LEU A 32 5.33 0.52 -7.69
N ALA A 33 6.41 1.32 -7.57
CA ALA A 33 6.97 1.68 -6.27
C ALA A 33 6.03 2.62 -5.52
N PHE A 34 5.57 3.70 -6.18
CA PHE A 34 4.52 4.58 -5.63
C PHE A 34 3.26 3.77 -5.26
N LEU A 35 2.79 2.91 -6.15
CA LEU A 35 1.60 2.12 -5.92
C LEU A 35 1.77 1.16 -4.72
N THR A 36 2.95 0.58 -4.55
CA THR A 36 3.28 -0.27 -3.39
C THR A 36 3.33 0.55 -2.11
N ALA A 37 3.90 1.75 -2.12
CA ALA A 37 3.87 2.66 -0.98
C ALA A 37 2.43 3.03 -0.60
N PHE A 38 1.62 3.42 -1.58
CA PHE A 38 0.21 3.74 -1.38
C PHE A 38 -0.57 2.57 -0.75
N PHE A 39 -0.46 1.35 -1.28
CA PHE A 39 -1.19 0.21 -0.72
C PHE A 39 -0.74 -0.22 0.68
N ASN A 40 0.48 0.10 1.10
CA ASN A 40 0.94 -0.13 2.47
C ASN A 40 0.66 1.06 3.42
N SER A 41 0.17 2.18 2.90
CA SER A 41 0.00 3.43 3.66
C SER A 41 -1.18 3.42 4.62
N SER A 42 -1.16 4.35 5.57
CA SER A 42 -2.29 4.64 6.45
C SER A 42 -3.48 5.19 5.67
N LEU A 43 -3.25 6.01 4.64
CA LEU A 43 -4.30 6.55 3.77
C LEU A 43 -5.12 5.42 3.13
N PHE A 44 -4.44 4.45 2.51
CA PHE A 44 -5.13 3.33 1.86
C PHE A 44 -5.93 2.50 2.87
N LYS A 45 -5.32 2.17 4.01
CA LYS A 45 -6.00 1.37 5.05
C LYS A 45 -7.22 2.11 5.61
N PHE A 46 -7.12 3.41 5.83
CA PHE A 46 -8.21 4.23 6.33
C PHE A 46 -9.37 4.29 5.33
N CYS A 47 -9.08 4.55 4.05
CA CYS A 47 -10.12 4.73 3.04
C CYS A 47 -10.74 3.43 2.53
N PHE A 48 -9.94 2.36 2.38
CA PHE A 48 -10.34 1.22 1.53
C PHE A 48 -10.31 -0.13 2.22
N ARG A 49 -9.79 -0.27 3.45
CA ARG A 49 -9.76 -1.57 4.14
C ARG A 49 -11.14 -2.23 4.20
N GLU A 50 -12.17 -1.43 4.49
CA GLU A 50 -13.55 -1.92 4.60
C GLU A 50 -14.21 -2.26 3.26
N ALA A 51 -13.59 -1.87 2.13
CA ALA A 51 -14.06 -2.25 0.80
C ALA A 51 -13.80 -3.72 0.47
N PHE A 52 -12.89 -4.37 1.21
CA PHE A 52 -12.57 -5.79 1.05
C PHE A 52 -13.46 -6.64 1.96
N PRO A 53 -14.07 -7.73 1.44
CA PRO A 53 -14.89 -8.63 2.25
C PRO A 53 -14.12 -9.20 3.44
N GLU A 54 -14.73 -9.13 4.62
CA GLU A 54 -14.21 -9.77 5.83
C GLU A 54 -14.60 -11.25 5.90
N LEU A 55 -13.64 -12.07 6.28
CA LEU A 55 -13.75 -13.49 6.59
C LEU A 55 -13.49 -13.69 8.10
N GLN A 56 -13.64 -14.91 8.59
CA GLN A 56 -13.42 -15.22 10.02
C GLN A 56 -12.05 -14.71 10.52
N GLY A 57 -12.06 -14.14 11.73
CA GLY A 57 -10.85 -13.67 12.41
C GLY A 57 -10.28 -12.34 11.89
N GLY A 58 -11.07 -11.53 11.19
CA GLY A 58 -10.64 -10.23 10.65
C GLY A 58 -9.76 -10.33 9.40
N THR A 59 -9.68 -11.51 8.80
CA THR A 59 -9.02 -11.72 7.51
C THR A 59 -9.84 -11.07 6.41
N ARG A 60 -9.20 -10.42 5.43
CA ARG A 60 -9.86 -9.78 4.29
C ARG A 60 -9.50 -10.51 3.00
N GLU A 61 -10.44 -10.63 2.08
CA GLU A 61 -10.20 -11.17 0.73
C GLU A 61 -9.85 -10.06 -0.27
N LEU A 62 -8.62 -10.07 -0.78
CA LEU A 62 -8.07 -9.05 -1.67
C LEU A 62 -8.20 -9.47 -3.13
N ARG A 63 -9.39 -9.35 -3.73
CA ARG A 63 -9.63 -9.64 -5.16
C ARG A 63 -9.52 -8.42 -6.05
N LYS A 64 -9.06 -8.61 -7.29
CA LYS A 64 -8.95 -7.57 -8.33
C LYS A 64 -10.23 -6.73 -8.48
N VAL A 65 -11.40 -7.37 -8.41
CA VAL A 65 -12.71 -6.69 -8.54
C VAL A 65 -12.93 -5.55 -7.53
N PHE A 66 -12.25 -5.59 -6.37
CA PHE A 66 -12.29 -4.52 -5.39
C PHE A 66 -11.26 -3.43 -5.70
N PHE A 67 -10.04 -3.81 -6.11
CA PHE A 67 -9.00 -2.86 -6.52
C PHE A 67 -9.39 -2.02 -7.75
N ASP A 68 -10.11 -2.61 -8.71
CA ASP A 68 -10.59 -1.89 -9.91
C ASP A 68 -11.51 -0.69 -9.58
N LYS A 69 -12.02 -0.61 -8.34
CA LYS A 69 -12.87 0.48 -7.86
C LYS A 69 -12.10 1.55 -7.06
N ILE A 70 -10.84 1.30 -6.73
CA ILE A 70 -10.03 2.19 -5.90
C ILE A 70 -9.47 3.29 -6.79
N SER A 71 -9.78 4.54 -6.44
CA SER A 71 -9.19 5.70 -7.10
C SER A 71 -7.78 5.92 -6.55
N VAL A 72 -6.80 5.97 -7.45
CA VAL A 72 -5.39 6.16 -7.12
C VAL A 72 -4.86 7.33 -7.93
N LEU A 73 -4.08 8.21 -7.28
CA LEU A 73 -3.43 9.32 -7.95
C LEU A 73 -2.52 8.81 -9.07
N GLN A 74 -2.58 9.46 -10.24
CA GLN A 74 -1.66 9.18 -11.32
C GLN A 74 -0.44 10.07 -11.14
N VAL A 75 0.72 9.43 -10.94
CA VAL A 75 2.00 10.10 -10.75
C VAL A 75 2.86 9.96 -12.00
N ASP A 76 3.84 10.84 -12.17
CA ASP A 76 4.86 10.72 -13.20
C ASP A 76 6.01 9.79 -12.77
N ASP A 77 6.93 9.53 -13.71
CA ASP A 77 8.08 8.66 -13.48
C ASP A 77 9.03 9.25 -12.42
N GLU A 78 9.16 10.59 -12.36
CA GLU A 78 10.02 11.28 -11.38
C GLU A 78 9.50 11.08 -9.95
N THR A 79 8.20 11.28 -9.74
CA THR A 79 7.55 11.03 -8.45
C THR A 79 7.68 9.55 -8.07
N ASN A 80 7.47 8.62 -9.01
CA ASN A 80 7.62 7.20 -8.72
C ASN A 80 9.06 6.85 -8.29
N GLU A 81 10.08 7.41 -8.94
CA GLU A 81 11.48 7.17 -8.62
C GLU A 81 11.81 7.53 -7.15
N GLN A 82 11.19 8.59 -6.62
CA GLN A 82 11.33 8.94 -5.19
C GLN A 82 10.84 7.81 -4.26
N PHE A 83 9.78 7.11 -4.65
CA PHE A 83 9.25 5.98 -3.88
C PHE A 83 10.05 4.70 -4.05
N VAL A 84 10.82 4.52 -5.13
CA VAL A 84 11.67 3.32 -5.34
C VAL A 84 12.62 3.15 -4.15
N ALA A 85 13.43 4.18 -3.87
CA ALA A 85 14.41 4.12 -2.78
C ALA A 85 13.75 3.89 -1.40
N LEU A 86 12.60 4.51 -1.14
CA LEU A 86 11.89 4.38 0.12
C LEU A 86 11.29 2.98 0.32
N VAL A 87 10.69 2.42 -0.74
CA VAL A 87 10.10 1.09 -0.70
C VAL A 87 11.18 0.02 -0.60
N GLU A 88 12.29 0.16 -1.31
CA GLU A 88 13.43 -0.75 -1.15
C GLU A 88 14.02 -0.71 0.27
N ASP A 89 14.20 0.48 0.83
CA ASP A 89 14.76 0.66 2.18
C ASP A 89 13.85 0.08 3.28
N ILE A 90 12.53 0.29 3.19
CA ILE A 90 11.60 -0.28 4.18
C ILE A 90 11.46 -1.81 4.02
N GLN A 91 11.56 -2.34 2.79
CA GLN A 91 11.54 -3.79 2.55
C GLN A 91 12.83 -4.48 2.99
N ALA A 92 13.97 -3.79 2.96
CA ALA A 92 15.24 -4.30 3.46
C ALA A 92 15.23 -4.41 5.00
N ALA A 93 14.70 -3.39 5.68
CA ALA A 93 14.52 -3.40 7.12
C ALA A 93 13.38 -2.46 7.55
N TYR A 94 12.26 -3.05 7.96
CA TYR A 94 11.08 -2.32 8.40
C TYR A 94 11.33 -1.59 9.72
N THR A 95 10.94 -0.33 9.79
CA THR A 95 10.74 0.40 11.05
C THR A 95 9.48 1.25 10.96
N THR A 96 8.81 1.45 12.10
CA THR A 96 7.64 2.33 12.17
C THR A 96 7.98 3.77 11.74
N GLN A 97 9.21 4.22 11.96
CA GLN A 97 9.66 5.55 11.53
C GLN A 97 9.70 5.68 10.01
N LYS A 98 10.21 4.68 9.29
CA LYS A 98 10.20 4.64 7.82
C LYS A 98 8.77 4.62 7.27
N ALA A 99 7.91 3.80 7.88
CA ALA A 99 6.49 3.74 7.49
C ALA A 99 5.80 5.10 7.65
N LYS A 100 6.01 5.79 8.78
CA LYS A 100 5.47 7.13 9.02
C LYS A 100 6.03 8.18 8.06
N ALA A 101 7.30 8.08 7.67
CA ALA A 101 7.90 8.98 6.69
C ALA A 101 7.26 8.82 5.30
N ILE A 102 7.02 7.58 4.88
CA ILE A 102 6.28 7.29 3.64
C ILE A 102 4.85 7.81 3.70
N ASP A 103 4.15 7.61 4.83
CA ASP A 103 2.79 8.16 5.02
C ASP A 103 2.77 9.69 4.92
N ALA A 104 3.72 10.39 5.53
CA ALA A 104 3.80 11.85 5.46
C ALA A 104 3.97 12.35 4.02
N LEU A 105 4.85 11.71 3.24
CA LEU A 105 5.04 12.03 1.82
C LEU A 105 3.78 11.76 0.99
N LEU A 106 3.07 10.67 1.27
CA LEU A 106 1.82 10.37 0.60
C LEU A 106 0.72 11.37 0.96
N PHE A 107 0.64 11.80 2.23
CA PHE A 107 -0.33 12.82 2.64
C PHE A 107 -0.07 14.16 1.95
N GLU A 108 1.20 14.57 1.85
CA GLU A 108 1.61 15.77 1.11
C GLU A 108 1.27 15.65 -0.38
N LEU A 109 1.61 14.51 -1.01
CA LEU A 109 1.35 14.26 -2.42
C LEU A 109 -0.15 14.24 -2.76
N TYR A 110 -1.00 13.76 -1.85
CA TYR A 110 -2.45 13.79 -1.99
C TYR A 110 -3.07 15.14 -1.58
N GLY A 111 -2.27 16.10 -1.08
CA GLY A 111 -2.72 17.43 -0.71
C GLY A 111 -3.64 17.44 0.51
N LEU A 112 -3.45 16.52 1.46
CA LEU A 112 -4.28 16.42 2.66
C LEU A 112 -4.03 17.60 3.61
N SER A 113 -5.11 18.10 4.18
CA SER A 113 -5.07 19.11 5.24
C SER A 113 -4.56 18.54 6.56
N GLU A 114 -4.13 19.42 7.48
CA GLU A 114 -3.73 19.01 8.83
C GLU A 114 -4.86 18.27 9.58
N GLU A 115 -6.11 18.67 9.37
CA GLU A 115 -7.29 18.02 9.95
C GLU A 115 -7.47 16.59 9.43
N GLU A 116 -7.32 16.39 8.11
CA GLU A 116 -7.40 15.06 7.48
C GLU A 116 -6.25 14.16 7.90
N MET A 117 -5.02 14.69 7.96
CA MET A 117 -3.85 13.95 8.44
C MET A 117 -4.03 13.51 9.89
N ALA A 118 -4.58 14.38 10.75
CA ALA A 118 -4.87 14.06 12.15
C ALA A 118 -5.98 13.01 12.28
N LEU A 119 -7.00 13.08 11.43
CA LEU A 119 -8.10 12.10 11.39
C LEU A 119 -7.63 10.72 10.97
N ILE A 120 -6.78 10.63 9.94
CA ILE A 120 -6.24 9.36 9.44
C ILE A 120 -5.23 8.78 10.43
N GLY A 121 -4.30 9.61 10.90
CA GLY A 121 -3.22 9.21 11.79
C GLY A 121 -2.33 8.11 11.19
N PHE A 122 -1.64 7.37 12.07
CA PHE A 122 -0.85 6.20 11.67
C PHE A 122 -1.64 4.92 11.92
N VAL A 123 -1.94 4.17 10.86
CA VAL A 123 -2.75 2.96 10.89
C VAL A 123 -1.87 1.71 10.80
N GLU A 124 -1.73 1.03 11.94
CA GLU A 124 -1.05 -0.26 12.06
C GLU A 124 -2.06 -1.38 12.31
N ILE A 125 -2.01 -2.44 11.49
CA ILE A 125 -2.87 -3.61 11.64
C ILE A 125 -2.12 -4.66 12.47
N LYS A 126 -2.61 -4.89 13.69
CA LYS A 126 -2.12 -5.94 14.61
C LYS A 126 -2.87 -7.25 14.37
#